data_AF-A0A517NMZ3-F1
#
_entry.id   AF-A0A517NMZ3-F1
#
_cell.length_a   1.000
_cell.length_b   1.000
_cell.length_c   1.000
_cell.angle_alpha   90.00
_cell.angle_beta   90.00
_cell.angle_gamma   90.00
#
_symmetry.space_group_name_H-M   'P 1'
#
loop_
_entity.id
_entity.type
_entity.pdbx_description
1 polymer ?
#
loop_
_entity_poly.entity_id
_entity_poly.type
_entity_poly.pdbx_seq_one_letter_code
_entity_poly.pdbx_strand_id
1 'polypeptide(L)'
;MDDTLRIDARALRLIASMTLALATSLTQSSVGQEAAVPTAPAVVAASQGVAAAQSVAVPTATPQPQLLRGPAGSQLASVRPAPSYASAFGSFLGLSNRQSSNAELNQYYRSTSRRRLVKVPEMFGDFRRFNSVLAYRTGSQDLTGDLPHAGGVSGLKVAENNQAITSDRAWISYSHMHDAYSQSNGLGQSSDASADRFLLGIEKTFADGAWSLEARLPLAGSLDDDAFDGGTMGDVSLILKHLLYAGQCRATSMGLGIELPTGDDGRLLNRSVETVLESDAVHLVPFFASTNRMGARIFGHLFAQLDIPLGDDDLIVNDVAFATTNASVDAAFTGSIDLGIGYWLLPPNSVADSGLAAIAELHYTSRLDSTDPVVFPGTSINTTTIHPGGEAITDVLNITTGLHAELSGEWAMRLASSVPVTNDKLFDTEIIVQLNRKF
;
A
#
# COMPACT_ATOMS: atom_id res chain seq x y z
N MET A 1 40.78 -13.92 -6.14
CA MET A 1 40.76 -12.60 -5.47
C MET A 1 40.73 -11.57 -6.59
N ASP A 2 39.87 -10.57 -6.43
CA ASP A 2 39.56 -9.47 -7.37
C ASP A 2 38.73 -9.79 -8.62
N ASP A 3 37.40 -9.85 -8.43
CA ASP A 3 36.43 -9.39 -9.45
C ASP A 3 35.00 -9.15 -8.91
N THR A 4 34.83 -9.03 -7.59
CA THR A 4 33.50 -8.87 -6.94
C THR A 4 33.30 -7.46 -6.40
N LEU A 5 33.35 -6.43 -7.25
CA LEU A 5 32.91 -5.07 -6.89
C LEU A 5 32.79 -4.16 -8.13
N ARG A 6 31.83 -4.46 -9.00
CA ARG A 6 31.20 -3.44 -9.85
C ARG A 6 29.71 -3.41 -9.52
N ILE A 7 29.41 -2.87 -8.35
CA ILE A 7 28.05 -2.39 -8.06
C ILE A 7 27.86 -1.19 -8.98
N ASP A 8 26.79 -1.23 -9.78
CA ASP A 8 26.47 -0.17 -10.73
C ASP A 8 26.24 1.13 -9.93
N ALA A 9 27.16 2.09 -10.08
CA ALA A 9 27.07 3.39 -9.42
C ALA A 9 25.73 4.10 -9.72
N ARG A 10 25.01 3.67 -10.76
CA ARG A 10 23.66 4.11 -11.11
C ARG A 10 22.61 3.71 -10.08
N ALA A 11 22.65 2.49 -9.53
CA ALA A 11 21.66 2.04 -8.54
C ALA A 11 21.84 2.79 -7.20
N LEU A 12 23.10 2.99 -6.78
CA LEU A 12 23.41 3.78 -5.59
C LEU A 12 23.05 5.26 -5.78
N ARG A 13 23.29 5.82 -6.98
CA ARG A 13 22.88 7.18 -7.34
C ARG A 13 21.36 7.33 -7.37
N LEU A 14 20.64 6.33 -7.86
CA LEU A 14 19.17 6.36 -7.91
C LEU A 14 18.58 6.38 -6.49
N ILE A 15 19.00 5.47 -5.62
CA ILE A 15 18.55 5.43 -4.21
C ILE A 15 18.94 6.74 -3.50
N ALA A 16 20.18 7.20 -3.65
CA ALA A 16 20.62 8.47 -3.04
C ALA A 16 19.86 9.68 -3.58
N SER A 17 19.53 9.71 -4.88
CA SER A 17 18.73 10.80 -5.47
C SER A 17 17.28 10.78 -4.98
N MET A 18 16.70 9.60 -4.74
CA MET A 18 15.34 9.46 -4.20
C MET A 18 15.30 9.88 -2.72
N THR A 19 16.27 9.44 -1.91
CA THR A 19 16.36 9.88 -0.49
C THR A 19 16.62 11.38 -0.37
N LEU A 20 17.45 11.96 -1.26
CA LEU A 20 17.72 13.39 -1.24
C LEU A 20 16.53 14.23 -1.72
N ALA A 21 15.81 13.77 -2.75
CA ALA A 21 14.58 14.40 -3.22
C ALA A 21 13.50 14.44 -2.11
N LEU A 22 13.41 13.36 -1.33
CA LEU A 22 12.50 13.27 -0.18
C LEU A 22 12.89 14.20 0.97
N ALA A 23 14.19 14.34 1.26
CA ALA A 23 14.66 15.30 2.26
C ALA A 23 14.34 16.76 1.83
N THR A 24 14.38 17.06 0.53
CA THR A 24 14.03 18.39 0.02
C THR A 24 12.52 18.68 0.02
N SER A 25 11.66 17.69 -0.22
CA SER A 25 10.20 17.88 -0.15
C SER A 25 9.72 18.15 1.28
N LEU A 26 10.30 17.45 2.27
CA LEU A 26 10.02 17.66 3.70
C LEU A 26 10.43 19.07 4.18
N THR A 27 11.46 19.68 3.59
CA THR A 27 11.83 21.07 3.90
C THR A 27 10.94 22.11 3.21
N GLN A 28 10.27 21.77 2.11
CA GLN A 28 9.40 22.71 1.39
C GLN A 28 7.98 22.80 1.98
N SER A 29 7.46 21.75 2.62
CA SER A 29 6.12 21.81 3.25
C SER A 29 6.07 22.66 4.54
N SER A 30 7.22 23.04 5.11
CA SER A 30 7.27 23.82 6.36
C SER A 30 7.38 25.34 6.18
N VAL A 31 7.34 25.86 4.94
CA VAL A 31 7.34 27.31 4.68
C VAL A 31 5.95 27.74 4.23
N GLY A 32 5.13 28.15 5.20
CA GLY A 32 3.82 28.74 4.99
C GLY A 32 3.89 29.93 4.05
N GLN A 33 3.22 29.82 2.91
CA GLN A 33 3.05 30.91 1.94
C GLN A 33 1.80 31.69 2.34
N GLU A 34 2.01 32.82 2.99
CA GLU A 34 1.00 33.84 3.29
C GLU A 34 0.37 34.33 1.97
N ALA A 35 -0.91 34.03 1.76
CA ALA A 35 -1.61 34.26 0.50
C ALA A 35 -1.83 35.76 0.22
N ALA A 36 -1.22 36.28 -0.84
CA ALA A 36 -1.56 37.58 -1.41
C ALA A 36 -2.81 37.46 -2.29
N VAL A 37 -3.84 38.24 -1.94
CA VAL A 37 -5.12 38.38 -2.66
C VAL A 37 -4.90 38.99 -4.06
N PRO A 38 -5.32 38.34 -5.16
CA PRO A 38 -5.35 38.99 -6.46
C PRO A 38 -6.74 39.58 -6.78
N THR A 39 -6.74 40.87 -7.10
CA THR A 39 -7.86 41.62 -7.66
C THR A 39 -8.18 41.20 -9.10
N ALA A 40 -9.46 40.95 -9.37
CA ALA A 40 -10.01 40.60 -10.68
C ALA A 40 -9.94 41.72 -11.72
N PRO A 41 -10.01 41.38 -13.03
CA PRO A 41 -10.78 42.21 -13.94
C PRO A 41 -11.74 41.45 -14.88
N ALA A 42 -12.95 42.02 -14.95
CA ALA A 42 -13.82 42.28 -16.09
C ALA A 42 -14.11 41.19 -17.16
N VAL A 43 -15.40 40.87 -17.22
CA VAL A 43 -16.17 40.21 -18.28
C VAL A 43 -16.10 40.98 -19.62
N VAL A 44 -15.87 40.27 -20.72
CA VAL A 44 -16.32 40.68 -22.06
C VAL A 44 -16.91 39.47 -22.79
N ALA A 45 -18.16 39.62 -23.23
CA ALA A 45 -18.91 38.65 -24.01
C ALA A 45 -18.50 38.65 -25.49
N ALA A 46 -18.54 37.48 -26.14
CA ALA A 46 -18.68 37.38 -27.59
C ALA A 46 -19.42 36.09 -28.00
N SER A 47 -20.20 36.25 -29.06
CA SER A 47 -21.28 35.42 -29.58
C SER A 47 -20.85 34.33 -30.59
N GLN A 48 -21.67 33.27 -30.63
CA GLN A 48 -22.13 32.44 -31.77
C GLN A 48 -21.18 32.08 -32.94
N GLY A 49 -21.13 30.78 -33.26
CA GLY A 49 -20.69 30.25 -34.55
C GLY A 49 -21.00 28.77 -34.70
N VAL A 50 -21.73 28.41 -35.76
CA VAL A 50 -22.35 27.10 -36.06
C VAL A 50 -21.46 26.22 -36.96
N ALA A 51 -21.52 24.90 -36.72
CA ALA A 51 -21.26 23.75 -37.61
C ALA A 51 -19.90 23.54 -38.30
N ALA A 52 -19.36 22.32 -38.16
CA ALA A 52 -19.30 21.32 -39.25
C ALA A 52 -18.67 20.01 -38.75
N ALA A 53 -19.31 18.89 -39.10
CA ALA A 53 -18.82 17.54 -38.87
C ALA A 53 -17.60 17.24 -39.78
N GLN A 54 -16.54 16.66 -39.20
CA GLN A 54 -15.42 16.07 -39.94
C GLN A 54 -15.32 14.58 -39.65
N SER A 55 -15.34 13.82 -40.73
CA SER A 55 -15.17 12.37 -40.82
C SER A 55 -13.77 11.93 -40.39
N VAL A 56 -13.69 10.97 -39.47
CA VAL A 56 -12.42 10.32 -39.09
C VAL A 56 -12.07 9.25 -40.13
N ALA A 57 -10.90 9.40 -40.74
CA ALA A 57 -10.31 8.42 -41.66
C ALA A 57 -9.62 7.28 -40.89
N VAL A 58 -9.78 6.07 -41.42
CA VAL A 58 -9.18 4.82 -40.94
C VAL A 58 -7.67 4.80 -41.27
N PRO A 59 -6.77 4.42 -40.35
CA PRO A 59 -5.35 4.25 -40.67
C PRO A 59 -5.08 2.95 -41.44
N THR A 60 -4.28 3.09 -42.48
CA THR A 60 -3.78 2.06 -43.40
C THR A 60 -2.78 1.10 -42.73
N ALA A 61 -2.79 -0.16 -43.18
CA ALA A 61 -1.98 -1.27 -42.70
C ALA A 61 -0.44 -1.05 -42.77
N THR A 62 0.23 -1.53 -41.73
CA THR A 62 1.68 -1.60 -41.56
C THR A 62 2.34 -2.58 -42.57
N PRO A 63 3.48 -2.25 -43.20
CA PRO A 63 4.17 -3.16 -44.09
C PRO A 63 4.88 -4.29 -43.33
N GLN A 64 4.76 -5.53 -43.81
CA GLN A 64 5.49 -6.67 -43.29
C GLN A 64 7.01 -6.56 -43.55
N PRO A 65 7.87 -7.00 -42.62
CA PRO A 65 9.31 -7.05 -42.85
C PRO A 65 9.66 -8.11 -43.89
N GLN A 66 10.39 -7.73 -44.93
CA GLN A 66 11.02 -8.67 -45.85
C GLN A 66 12.19 -9.39 -45.15
N LEU A 67 12.12 -10.72 -45.11
CA LEU A 67 13.22 -11.57 -44.66
C LEU A 67 14.37 -11.54 -45.66
N LEU A 68 15.50 -10.95 -45.26
CA LEU A 68 16.76 -11.01 -45.98
C LEU A 68 17.33 -12.44 -45.88
N ARG A 69 17.36 -13.18 -46.99
CA ARG A 69 18.12 -14.44 -47.11
C ARG A 69 19.62 -14.13 -47.17
N GLY A 70 20.35 -14.46 -46.10
CA GLY A 70 21.81 -14.44 -46.08
C GLY A 70 22.43 -15.68 -46.76
N PRO A 71 23.69 -15.61 -47.23
CA PRO A 71 24.33 -16.70 -47.97
C PRO A 71 24.76 -17.85 -47.06
N ALA A 72 24.68 -19.06 -47.60
CA ALA A 72 25.16 -20.28 -46.97
C ALA A 72 26.68 -20.31 -46.88
N GLY A 73 27.20 -20.72 -45.72
CA GLY A 73 28.57 -21.21 -45.57
C GLY A 73 29.47 -20.32 -44.70
N SER A 74 29.48 -20.57 -43.39
CA SER A 74 30.64 -20.31 -42.54
C SER A 74 30.58 -21.22 -41.31
N GLN A 75 31.62 -22.02 -41.13
CA GLN A 75 31.78 -22.90 -39.98
C GLN A 75 31.97 -22.06 -38.71
N LEU A 76 31.04 -22.16 -37.77
CA LEU A 76 31.14 -21.52 -36.47
C LEU A 76 32.06 -22.34 -35.56
N ALA A 77 33.23 -21.77 -35.27
CA ALA A 77 34.04 -22.15 -34.12
C ALA A 77 33.19 -22.05 -32.84
N SER A 78 33.35 -23.02 -31.94
CA SER A 78 32.64 -23.09 -30.66
C SER A 78 32.97 -21.87 -29.79
N VAL A 79 32.13 -20.84 -29.87
CA VAL A 79 32.11 -19.72 -28.92
C VAL A 79 31.65 -20.30 -27.58
N ARG A 80 32.52 -20.26 -26.57
CA ARG A 80 32.12 -20.52 -25.17
C ARG A 80 30.95 -19.59 -24.85
N PRO A 81 29.83 -20.09 -24.29
CA PRO A 81 28.72 -19.23 -23.94
C PRO A 81 29.22 -18.15 -22.99
N ALA A 82 29.04 -16.89 -23.39
CA ALA A 82 29.21 -15.77 -22.48
C ALA A 82 28.32 -16.02 -21.25
N PRO A 83 28.79 -15.71 -20.03
CA PRO A 83 27.92 -15.76 -18.86
C PRO A 83 26.71 -14.88 -19.16
N SER A 84 25.53 -15.49 -19.23
CA SER A 84 24.28 -14.78 -19.31
C SER A 84 24.15 -13.97 -18.03
N TYR A 85 24.39 -12.67 -18.13
CA TYR A 85 24.01 -11.72 -17.10
C TYR A 85 22.47 -11.70 -17.07
N ALA A 86 21.88 -12.69 -16.43
CA ALA A 86 20.48 -12.61 -16.04
C ALA A 86 20.36 -11.36 -15.17
N SER A 87 19.48 -10.44 -15.56
CA SER A 87 19.18 -9.27 -14.74
C SER A 87 18.80 -9.74 -13.34
N ALA A 88 19.15 -8.98 -12.31
CA ALA A 88 18.74 -9.29 -10.92
C ALA A 88 17.20 -9.51 -10.84
N PHE A 89 16.45 -8.79 -11.66
CA PHE A 89 15.01 -8.96 -11.88
C PHE A 89 14.59 -10.32 -12.45
N GLY A 90 15.34 -10.88 -13.42
CA GLY A 90 15.04 -12.21 -13.98
C GLY A 90 15.19 -13.34 -12.94
N SER A 91 16.09 -13.18 -11.97
CA SER A 91 16.25 -14.13 -10.86
C SER A 91 15.12 -14.04 -9.82
N PHE A 92 14.47 -12.88 -9.73
CA PHE A 92 13.35 -12.63 -8.82
C PHE A 92 12.10 -13.40 -9.25
N LEU A 93 11.82 -13.42 -10.56
CA LEU A 93 10.65 -14.10 -11.16
C LEU A 93 10.91 -15.56 -11.55
N GLY A 94 12.12 -16.08 -11.39
CA GLY A 94 12.45 -17.47 -11.73
C GLY A 94 11.68 -18.46 -10.87
N LEU A 95 10.49 -18.89 -11.29
CA LEU A 95 9.70 -19.92 -10.61
C LEU A 95 10.41 -21.26 -10.78
N SER A 96 11.03 -21.77 -9.70
CA SER A 96 11.41 -23.17 -9.67
C SER A 96 10.13 -23.99 -9.52
N ASN A 97 9.76 -24.80 -10.51
CA ASN A 97 8.58 -25.68 -10.47
C ASN A 97 8.65 -26.81 -9.41
N ARG A 98 9.62 -26.77 -8.49
CA ARG A 98 9.80 -27.78 -7.45
C ARG A 98 9.32 -27.22 -6.12
N GLN A 99 8.17 -27.72 -5.67
CA GLN A 99 7.73 -27.58 -4.28
C GLN A 99 8.71 -28.32 -3.36
N SER A 100 9.10 -27.70 -2.25
CA SER A 100 9.97 -28.36 -1.27
C SER A 100 9.20 -29.44 -0.52
N SER A 101 9.83 -30.59 -0.29
CA SER A 101 9.28 -31.62 0.59
C SER A 101 9.35 -31.19 2.07
N ASN A 102 8.52 -31.79 2.93
CA ASN A 102 8.55 -31.53 4.38
C ASN A 102 9.95 -31.77 4.99
N ALA A 103 10.68 -32.77 4.51
CA ALA A 103 12.03 -33.06 4.97
C ALA A 103 13.04 -31.94 4.60
N GLU A 104 12.91 -31.37 3.40
CA GLU A 104 13.75 -30.25 2.94
C GLU A 104 13.45 -28.97 3.72
N LEU A 105 12.17 -28.69 3.98
CA LEU A 105 11.76 -27.57 4.83
C LEU A 105 12.32 -27.74 6.26
N ASN A 106 12.18 -28.94 6.85
CA ASN A 106 12.71 -29.24 8.18
C ASN A 106 14.24 -29.10 8.26
N GLN A 107 14.97 -29.50 7.21
CA GLN A 107 16.41 -29.28 7.13
C GLN A 107 16.75 -27.79 6.99
N TYR A 108 15.97 -27.05 6.20
CA TYR A 108 16.12 -25.61 6.05
C TYR A 108 15.93 -24.87 7.38
N TYR A 109 14.96 -25.26 8.21
CA TYR A 109 14.73 -24.62 9.52
C TYR A 109 15.93 -24.68 10.46
N ARG A 110 16.72 -25.74 10.35
CA ARG A 110 17.95 -25.94 11.14
C ARG A 110 19.18 -25.34 10.46
N SER A 111 19.04 -24.83 9.24
CA SER A 111 20.16 -24.37 8.42
C SER A 111 20.59 -22.93 8.74
N THR A 112 21.86 -22.64 8.47
CA THR A 112 22.39 -21.27 8.49
C THR A 112 21.77 -20.38 7.41
N SER A 113 21.20 -20.97 6.36
CA SER A 113 20.47 -20.28 5.31
C SER A 113 19.23 -19.57 5.84
N ARG A 114 18.47 -20.24 6.72
CA ARG A 114 17.32 -19.61 7.37
C ARG A 114 17.73 -18.37 8.15
N ARG A 115 18.80 -18.46 8.93
CA ARG A 115 19.31 -17.31 9.70
C ARG A 115 19.63 -16.10 8.83
N ARG A 116 20.00 -16.29 7.56
CA ARG A 116 20.28 -15.19 6.63
C ARG A 116 19.01 -14.57 6.05
N LEU A 117 18.00 -15.39 5.76
CA LEU A 117 16.73 -14.91 5.20
C LEU A 117 15.82 -14.29 6.26
N VAL A 118 15.80 -14.81 7.49
CA VAL A 118 15.07 -14.20 8.62
C VAL A 118 15.59 -12.80 8.95
N LYS A 119 16.88 -12.54 8.67
CA LYS A 119 17.50 -11.22 8.82
C LYS A 119 17.16 -10.27 7.67
N VAL A 120 16.52 -10.72 6.60
CA VAL A 120 16.07 -9.76 5.58
C VAL A 120 15.04 -8.84 6.25
N PRO A 121 15.21 -7.50 6.16
CA PRO A 121 14.24 -6.56 6.69
C PRO A 121 12.87 -6.81 6.09
N GLU A 122 11.83 -6.63 6.89
CA GLU A 122 10.46 -6.75 6.43
C GLU A 122 10.07 -5.55 5.55
N MET A 123 8.96 -5.62 4.82
CA MET A 123 8.43 -4.44 4.13
C MET A 123 7.94 -3.41 5.15
N PHE A 124 7.97 -2.12 4.83
CA PHE A 124 7.37 -1.08 5.63
C PHE A 124 5.85 -1.17 5.52
N GLY A 125 5.35 -1.23 4.27
CA GLY A 125 3.95 -1.01 3.97
C GLY A 125 3.64 0.47 3.71
N ASP A 126 2.35 0.74 3.62
CA ASP A 126 1.72 2.04 3.41
C ASP A 126 0.26 1.95 3.89
N PHE A 127 -0.38 3.11 4.03
CA PHE A 127 -1.83 3.20 4.19
C PHE A 127 -2.56 2.92 2.86
N ARG A 128 -3.49 1.96 2.84
CA ARG A 128 -4.14 1.47 1.60
C ARG A 128 -5.66 1.62 1.52
N ARG A 129 -6.26 2.44 2.37
CA ARG A 129 -7.71 2.43 2.52
C ARG A 129 -8.41 3.30 1.49
N PHE A 130 -9.35 2.74 0.72
CA PHE A 130 -10.31 3.54 -0.03
C PHE A 130 -11.37 4.07 0.94
N ASN A 131 -11.37 5.38 1.19
CA ASN A 131 -12.40 6.03 1.98
C ASN A 131 -13.76 5.90 1.27
N SER A 132 -14.83 5.69 2.04
CA SER A 132 -16.17 5.87 1.51
C SER A 132 -16.41 7.36 1.32
N VAL A 133 -16.73 7.78 0.10
CA VAL A 133 -16.99 9.18 -0.19
C VAL A 133 -18.48 9.40 -0.14
N LEU A 134 -18.86 10.35 0.69
CA LEU A 134 -20.23 10.77 0.91
C LEU A 134 -20.45 12.10 0.22
N ALA A 135 -21.34 12.11 -0.78
CA ALA A 135 -21.73 13.31 -1.50
C ALA A 135 -23.18 13.68 -1.17
N TYR A 136 -23.40 14.94 -0.84
CA TYR A 136 -24.70 15.50 -0.50
C TYR A 136 -25.02 16.69 -1.37
N ARG A 137 -26.28 16.78 -1.82
CA ARG A 137 -26.79 17.96 -2.51
C ARG A 137 -27.87 18.65 -1.69
N THR A 138 -27.55 19.78 -1.07
CA THR A 138 -28.51 20.60 -0.32
C THR A 138 -28.83 21.87 -1.11
N GLY A 139 -29.96 21.88 -1.83
CA GLY A 139 -30.34 23.00 -2.70
C GLY A 139 -29.36 23.17 -3.86
N SER A 140 -28.53 24.23 -3.83
CA SER A 140 -27.51 24.56 -4.85
C SER A 140 -26.08 24.23 -4.42
N GLN A 141 -25.88 23.63 -3.25
CA GLN A 141 -24.55 23.28 -2.75
C GLN A 141 -24.36 21.78 -2.81
N ASP A 142 -23.22 21.38 -3.37
CA ASP A 142 -22.72 20.00 -3.34
C ASP A 142 -21.66 19.93 -2.24
N LEU A 143 -21.76 18.97 -1.34
CA LEU A 143 -20.82 18.73 -0.25
C LEU A 143 -20.28 17.32 -0.44
N THR A 144 -18.97 17.16 -0.32
CA THR A 144 -18.31 15.86 -0.43
C THR A 144 -17.39 15.68 0.76
N GLY A 145 -17.43 14.51 1.41
CA GLY A 145 -16.52 14.21 2.51
C GLY A 145 -16.16 12.73 2.58
N ASP A 146 -14.95 12.48 3.05
CA ASP A 146 -14.50 11.14 3.38
C ASP A 146 -15.16 10.65 4.67
N LEU A 147 -15.59 9.39 4.67
CA LEU A 147 -16.09 8.73 5.87
C LEU A 147 -14.97 7.86 6.46
N PRO A 148 -14.54 8.09 7.71
CA PRO A 148 -13.74 7.11 8.42
C PRO A 148 -14.57 5.83 8.59
N HIS A 149 -13.91 4.71 8.88
CA HIS A 149 -14.54 3.44 9.26
C HIS A 149 -13.55 2.63 10.10
N ALA A 150 -14.01 1.85 11.08
CA ALA A 150 -13.16 1.04 11.97
C ALA A 150 -11.92 1.80 12.47
N GLY A 151 -12.12 2.82 13.32
CA GLY A 151 -11.00 3.61 13.85
C GLY A 151 -10.45 4.65 12.86
N GLY A 152 -10.92 4.69 11.61
CA GLY A 152 -10.25 5.46 10.57
C GLY A 152 -8.89 4.89 10.15
N VAL A 153 -8.56 3.66 10.56
CA VAL A 153 -7.19 3.10 10.41
C VAL A 153 -7.16 1.63 9.96
N SER A 154 -8.33 1.06 9.68
CA SER A 154 -8.52 -0.32 9.27
C SER A 154 -8.09 -0.60 7.82
N GLY A 155 -8.07 -1.89 7.45
CA GLY A 155 -7.69 -2.37 6.13
C GLY A 155 -6.44 -3.25 6.18
N LEU A 156 -6.63 -4.57 6.14
CA LEU A 156 -5.57 -5.55 6.26
C LEU A 156 -4.61 -5.49 5.06
N LYS A 157 -3.39 -5.00 5.30
CA LYS A 157 -2.28 -5.12 4.33
C LYS A 157 -1.27 -6.15 4.79
N VAL A 158 -1.27 -7.33 4.17
CA VAL A 158 -0.40 -8.45 4.58
C VAL A 158 1.06 -8.09 4.46
N ALA A 159 1.43 -7.27 3.46
CA ALA A 159 2.81 -6.82 3.25
C ALA A 159 3.33 -5.92 4.39
N GLU A 160 2.45 -5.20 5.09
CA GLU A 160 2.85 -4.25 6.13
C GLU A 160 3.62 -4.95 7.25
N ASN A 161 4.84 -4.46 7.50
CA ASN A 161 5.81 -5.06 8.41
C ASN A 161 5.94 -6.59 8.24
N ASN A 162 5.94 -7.11 7.02
CA ASN A 162 5.98 -8.55 6.78
C ASN A 162 7.05 -8.99 5.77
N GLN A 163 7.35 -10.30 5.81
CA GLN A 163 8.21 -10.98 4.85
C GLN A 163 7.69 -12.38 4.56
N ALA A 164 8.15 -12.97 3.45
CA ALA A 164 7.65 -14.27 3.01
C ALA A 164 8.01 -15.41 3.99
N ILE A 165 9.10 -15.26 4.74
CA ILE A 165 9.49 -16.26 5.73
C ILE A 165 8.69 -16.12 7.02
N THR A 166 8.38 -17.25 7.64
CA THR A 166 7.73 -17.34 8.95
C THR A 166 8.73 -16.99 10.06
N SER A 167 8.28 -16.21 11.04
CA SER A 167 9.12 -15.83 12.19
C SER A 167 8.33 -15.68 13.48
N ASP A 168 8.95 -16.04 14.60
CA ASP A 168 8.45 -15.72 15.93
C ASP A 168 8.86 -14.28 16.22
N ARG A 169 7.87 -13.39 16.38
CA ARG A 169 8.14 -11.97 16.59
C ARG A 169 6.96 -11.24 17.20
N ALA A 170 7.26 -10.12 17.84
CA ALA A 170 6.30 -9.11 18.24
C ALA A 170 6.79 -7.74 17.74
N TRP A 171 5.86 -6.85 17.41
CA TRP A 171 6.19 -5.56 16.84
C TRP A 171 5.12 -4.52 17.08
N ILE A 172 5.52 -3.26 16.96
CA ILE A 172 4.64 -2.10 16.96
C ILE A 172 5.04 -1.21 15.79
N SER A 173 4.05 -0.70 15.07
CA SER A 173 4.19 0.34 14.04
C SER A 173 3.42 1.58 14.48
N TYR A 174 3.98 2.74 14.26
CA TYR A 174 3.29 4.03 14.31
C TYR A 174 3.32 4.63 12.91
N SER A 175 2.17 5.09 12.42
CA SER A 175 2.02 5.81 11.16
C SER A 175 1.30 7.13 11.42
N HIS A 176 1.88 8.23 10.95
CA HIS A 176 1.20 9.52 10.85
C HIS A 176 0.89 9.81 9.38
N MET A 177 -0.38 9.96 9.04
CA MET A 177 -0.86 10.22 7.69
C MET A 177 -1.38 11.66 7.64
N HIS A 178 -0.62 12.53 6.96
CA HIS A 178 -0.98 13.94 6.81
C HIS A 178 -2.08 14.07 5.76
N ASP A 179 -3.14 14.81 6.10
CA ASP A 179 -4.31 15.07 5.24
C ASP A 179 -4.94 13.77 4.68
N ALA A 180 -5.19 12.82 5.58
CA ALA A 180 -5.76 11.51 5.25
C ALA A 180 -7.27 11.52 4.97
N TYR A 181 -7.94 12.58 5.43
CA TYR A 181 -9.38 12.80 5.29
C TYR A 181 -9.63 14.20 4.80
N SER A 182 -10.60 14.35 3.90
CA SER A 182 -10.99 15.63 3.36
C SER A 182 -12.51 15.80 3.38
N GLN A 183 -12.96 17.02 3.61
CA GLN A 183 -14.34 17.45 3.41
C GLN A 183 -14.32 18.75 2.63
N SER A 184 -15.17 18.88 1.61
CA SER A 184 -15.31 20.09 0.82
C SER A 184 -16.77 20.45 0.62
N ASN A 185 -17.07 21.75 0.63
CA ASN A 185 -18.41 22.26 0.32
C ASN A 185 -18.44 23.04 -0.99
N GLY A 186 -19.64 23.15 -1.57
CA GLY A 186 -19.89 23.84 -2.83
C GLY A 186 -19.70 25.36 -2.77
N LEU A 187 -19.21 25.88 -1.64
CA LEU A 187 -18.76 27.26 -1.46
C LEU A 187 -17.23 27.40 -1.56
N GLY A 188 -16.52 26.31 -1.84
CA GLY A 188 -15.06 26.29 -1.97
C GLY A 188 -14.31 26.28 -0.64
N GLN A 189 -14.98 25.94 0.47
CA GLN A 189 -14.29 25.65 1.74
C GLN A 189 -13.97 24.16 1.79
N SER A 190 -12.74 23.83 2.16
CA SER A 190 -12.34 22.47 2.50
C SER A 190 -11.73 22.44 3.90
N SER A 191 -11.94 21.32 4.60
CA SER A 191 -11.17 20.94 5.78
C SER A 191 -10.52 19.60 5.52
N ASP A 192 -9.28 19.46 5.98
CA ASP A 192 -8.51 18.24 5.87
C ASP A 192 -8.10 17.81 7.28
N ALA A 193 -8.14 16.51 7.56
CA ALA A 193 -7.76 15.94 8.85
C ALA A 193 -6.65 14.91 8.67
N SER A 194 -5.65 15.02 9.53
CA SER A 194 -4.58 14.03 9.62
C SER A 194 -5.01 12.86 10.51
N ALA A 195 -4.42 11.69 10.28
CA ALA A 195 -4.69 10.48 11.04
C ALA A 195 -3.42 9.90 11.65
N ASP A 196 -3.54 9.35 12.85
CA ASP A 196 -2.47 8.63 13.53
C ASP A 196 -2.89 7.18 13.76
N ARG A 197 -1.98 6.23 13.52
CA ARG A 197 -2.25 4.80 13.68
C ARG A 197 -1.13 4.12 14.45
N PHE A 198 -1.50 3.31 15.43
CA PHE A 198 -0.64 2.34 16.07
C PHE A 198 -1.07 0.93 15.68
N LEU A 199 -0.17 0.13 15.13
CA LEU A 199 -0.44 -1.26 14.78
C LEU A 199 0.44 -2.18 15.63
N LEU A 200 -0.22 -2.96 16.48
CA LEU A 200 0.42 -3.96 17.33
C LEU A 200 0.33 -5.32 16.63
N GLY A 201 1.43 -6.05 16.57
CA GLY A 201 1.45 -7.37 15.93
C GLY A 201 2.24 -8.41 16.71
N ILE A 202 1.75 -9.65 16.69
CA ILE A 202 2.47 -10.82 17.17
C ILE A 202 2.34 -11.96 16.15
N GLU A 203 3.46 -12.52 15.74
CA GLU A 203 3.53 -13.70 14.87
C GLU A 203 4.15 -14.85 15.65
N LYS A 204 3.52 -16.03 15.57
CA LYS A 204 4.03 -17.26 16.14
C LYS A 204 4.07 -18.37 15.11
N THR A 205 5.23 -18.99 14.98
CA THR A 205 5.47 -20.14 14.12
C THR A 205 5.10 -21.45 14.80
N PHE A 206 4.68 -22.42 14.00
CA PHE A 206 4.37 -23.78 14.42
C PHE A 206 4.65 -24.78 13.30
N ALA A 207 4.48 -26.08 13.56
CA ALA A 207 4.80 -27.16 12.63
C ALA A 207 6.23 -27.03 12.06
N ASP A 208 7.21 -27.00 12.96
CA ASP A 208 8.63 -26.78 12.68
C ASP A 208 8.95 -25.45 11.97
N GLY A 209 8.03 -24.48 12.00
CA GLY A 209 8.16 -23.20 11.35
C GLY A 209 7.47 -23.14 9.99
N ALA A 210 7.01 -24.26 9.43
CA ALA A 210 6.33 -24.31 8.12
C ALA A 210 5.08 -23.44 8.05
N TRP A 211 4.51 -23.12 9.21
CA TRP A 211 3.36 -22.26 9.34
C TRP A 211 3.63 -21.17 10.38
N SER A 212 2.95 -20.03 10.22
CA SER A 212 2.80 -19.06 11.28
C SER A 212 1.38 -18.49 11.33
N LEU A 213 0.99 -18.06 12.52
CA LEU A 213 -0.21 -17.29 12.76
C LEU A 213 0.21 -15.93 13.31
N GLU A 214 -0.23 -14.86 12.66
CA GLU A 214 -0.02 -13.49 13.08
C GLU A 214 -1.36 -12.87 13.49
N ALA A 215 -1.40 -12.19 14.63
CA ALA A 215 -2.54 -11.38 15.04
C ALA A 215 -2.12 -9.91 15.06
N ARG A 216 -2.99 -9.03 14.57
CA ARG A 216 -2.76 -7.58 14.56
C ARG A 216 -3.92 -6.84 15.18
N LEU A 217 -3.60 -5.79 15.92
CA LEU A 217 -4.54 -4.88 16.55
C LEU A 217 -4.18 -3.45 16.14
N PRO A 218 -4.95 -2.82 15.24
CA PRO A 218 -4.84 -1.42 14.92
C PRO A 218 -5.58 -0.58 15.97
N LEU A 219 -4.93 0.51 16.38
CA LEU A 219 -5.47 1.54 17.26
C LEU A 219 -5.29 2.89 16.56
N ALA A 220 -6.30 3.73 16.60
CA ALA A 220 -6.29 5.06 16.05
C ALA A 220 -5.91 6.09 17.11
N GLY A 221 -5.19 7.14 16.70
CA GLY A 221 -5.16 8.40 17.42
C GLY A 221 -6.44 9.20 17.14
N SER A 222 -6.64 10.29 17.88
CA SER A 222 -7.69 11.25 17.57
C SER A 222 -7.46 11.87 16.19
N LEU A 223 -8.52 12.01 15.40
CA LEU A 223 -8.50 12.86 14.21
C LEU A 223 -8.44 14.34 14.65
N ASP A 224 -7.73 15.18 13.91
CA ASP A 224 -7.49 16.59 14.29
C ASP A 224 -8.63 17.55 13.86
N ASP A 225 -9.83 17.03 13.64
CA ASP A 225 -11.00 17.79 13.20
C ASP A 225 -12.29 17.22 13.84
N ASP A 226 -13.10 18.10 14.44
CA ASP A 226 -14.34 17.77 15.13
C ASP A 226 -15.44 17.19 14.19
N ALA A 227 -15.29 17.35 12.88
CA ALA A 227 -16.23 16.82 11.89
C ALA A 227 -16.07 15.31 11.66
N PHE A 228 -14.90 14.74 11.98
CA PHE A 228 -14.61 13.32 11.78
C PHE A 228 -14.40 12.63 13.12
N ASP A 229 -15.12 11.53 13.35
CA ASP A 229 -14.89 10.66 14.50
C ASP A 229 -14.80 9.21 14.01
N GLY A 230 -13.61 8.64 14.02
CA GLY A 230 -13.40 7.24 13.67
C GLY A 230 -13.43 6.31 14.87
N GLY A 231 -13.49 6.82 16.10
CA GLY A 231 -13.16 6.06 17.30
C GLY A 231 -11.65 5.82 17.48
N THR A 232 -11.30 4.83 18.30
CA THR A 232 -9.92 4.57 18.75
C THR A 232 -9.42 3.17 18.38
N MET A 233 -10.30 2.27 17.96
CA MET A 233 -9.96 0.90 17.63
C MET A 233 -10.30 0.61 16.18
N GLY A 234 -9.38 -0.05 15.45
CA GLY A 234 -9.66 -0.61 14.14
C GLY A 234 -9.87 -2.12 14.18
N ASP A 235 -10.05 -2.72 13.01
CA ASP A 235 -10.36 -4.15 12.91
C ASP A 235 -9.17 -5.04 13.25
N VAL A 236 -9.43 -6.01 14.12
CA VAL A 236 -8.49 -7.07 14.45
C VAL A 236 -8.33 -7.97 13.23
N SER A 237 -7.08 -8.26 12.89
CA SER A 237 -6.77 -9.19 11.79
C SER A 237 -5.94 -10.38 12.25
N LEU A 238 -6.19 -11.51 11.59
CA LEU A 238 -5.46 -12.77 11.75
C LEU A 238 -4.88 -13.17 10.40
N ILE A 239 -3.59 -13.50 10.34
CA ILE A 239 -2.91 -13.92 9.12
C ILE A 239 -2.32 -15.31 9.34
N LEU A 240 -2.83 -16.29 8.60
CA LEU A 240 -2.23 -17.61 8.51
C LEU A 240 -1.27 -17.64 7.32
N LYS A 241 0.00 -17.97 7.56
CA LYS A 241 1.05 -18.04 6.54
C LYS A 241 1.60 -19.45 6.45
N HIS A 242 1.80 -19.94 5.23
CA HIS A 242 2.44 -21.22 4.93
C HIS A 242 3.67 -21.04 4.03
N LEU A 243 4.81 -21.57 4.46
CA LEU A 243 6.04 -21.54 3.68
C LEU A 243 6.04 -22.64 2.62
N LEU A 244 5.92 -22.24 1.35
CA LEU A 244 5.87 -23.16 0.20
C LEU A 244 7.26 -23.60 -0.25
N TYR A 245 8.21 -22.68 -0.17
CA TYR A 245 9.57 -22.87 -0.63
C TYR A 245 10.53 -22.08 0.25
N ALA A 246 11.67 -22.70 0.57
CA ALA A 246 12.72 -22.05 1.32
C ALA A 246 14.10 -22.59 0.92
N GLY A 247 14.95 -21.70 0.43
CA GLY A 247 16.30 -21.99 -0.05
C GLY A 247 17.34 -21.06 0.56
N GLN A 248 18.55 -21.04 0.00
CA GLN A 248 19.64 -20.22 0.56
C GLN A 248 19.46 -18.71 0.41
N CYS A 249 18.76 -18.31 -0.65
CA CYS A 249 18.61 -16.92 -1.05
C CYS A 249 17.16 -16.55 -1.33
N ARG A 250 16.19 -17.46 -1.21
CA ARG A 250 14.79 -17.16 -1.49
C ARG A 250 13.86 -17.94 -0.58
N ALA A 251 12.79 -17.30 -0.16
CA ALA A 251 11.65 -17.89 0.51
C ALA A 251 10.37 -17.45 -0.20
N THR A 252 9.41 -18.35 -0.32
CA THR A 252 8.08 -18.06 -0.89
C THR A 252 7.02 -18.65 0.02
N SER A 253 5.98 -17.88 0.30
CA SER A 253 4.82 -18.29 1.07
C SER A 253 3.52 -17.89 0.41
N MET A 254 2.45 -18.51 0.87
CA MET A 254 1.08 -18.08 0.61
C MET A 254 0.33 -18.13 1.93
N GLY A 255 -0.87 -17.56 1.97
CA GLY A 255 -1.69 -17.62 3.15
C GLY A 255 -3.03 -16.96 2.98
N LEU A 256 -3.70 -16.80 4.12
CA LEU A 256 -5.00 -16.16 4.24
C LEU A 256 -4.97 -15.20 5.42
N GLY A 257 -5.24 -13.93 5.14
CA GLY A 257 -5.66 -12.95 6.12
C GLY A 257 -7.16 -13.01 6.35
N ILE A 258 -7.59 -12.73 7.58
CA ILE A 258 -8.98 -12.52 7.97
C ILE A 258 -9.00 -11.21 8.76
N GLU A 259 -9.80 -10.25 8.34
CA GLU A 259 -10.09 -9.03 9.11
C GLU A 259 -11.48 -9.17 9.72
N LEU A 260 -11.59 -8.87 11.01
CA LEU A 260 -12.80 -9.05 11.79
C LEU A 260 -13.40 -7.68 12.14
N PRO A 261 -14.71 -7.47 11.91
CA PRO A 261 -15.43 -6.23 12.18
C PRO A 261 -15.49 -6.01 13.70
N THR A 262 -14.47 -5.34 14.21
CA THR A 262 -14.24 -5.14 15.66
C THR A 262 -13.84 -3.72 15.96
N GLY A 263 -13.51 -2.93 14.94
CA GLY A 263 -13.23 -1.52 15.06
C GLY A 263 -14.47 -0.71 15.38
N ASP A 264 -14.23 0.52 15.80
CA ASP A 264 -15.27 1.49 16.12
C ASP A 264 -15.93 2.03 14.84
N ASP A 265 -17.22 2.33 14.91
CA ASP A 265 -17.95 2.93 13.79
C ASP A 265 -17.35 4.27 13.39
N GLY A 266 -17.33 4.52 12.08
CA GLY A 266 -16.91 5.80 11.56
C GLY A 266 -18.06 6.78 11.49
N ARG A 267 -17.82 8.03 11.85
CA ARG A 267 -18.81 9.09 11.89
C ARG A 267 -18.30 10.32 11.17
N LEU A 268 -19.19 10.93 10.41
CA LEU A 268 -19.03 12.26 9.86
C LEU A 268 -20.17 13.13 10.35
N LEU A 269 -19.82 14.18 11.08
CA LEU A 269 -20.76 15.20 11.51
C LEU A 269 -20.70 16.38 10.54
N ASN A 270 -21.82 16.66 9.88
CA ASN A 270 -21.96 17.87 9.08
C ASN A 270 -23.22 18.66 9.47
N ARG A 271 -23.00 19.76 10.19
CA ARG A 271 -24.05 20.68 10.68
C ARG A 271 -25.14 19.94 11.48
N SER A 272 -26.17 19.53 10.78
CA SER A 272 -27.44 18.97 11.29
C SER A 272 -27.62 17.50 10.88
N VAL A 273 -26.66 16.95 10.15
CA VAL A 273 -26.66 15.58 9.64
C VAL A 273 -25.43 14.86 10.16
N GLU A 274 -25.65 13.78 10.88
CA GLU A 274 -24.62 12.82 11.26
C GLU A 274 -24.76 11.62 10.32
N THR A 275 -23.65 11.14 9.79
CA THR A 275 -23.61 9.88 9.04
C THR A 275 -22.63 8.94 9.70
N VAL A 276 -23.11 7.72 9.97
CA VAL A 276 -22.40 6.66 10.63
C VAL A 276 -22.24 5.51 9.64
N LEU A 277 -21.03 5.00 9.50
CA LEU A 277 -20.72 3.78 8.77
C LEU A 277 -20.19 2.76 9.78
N GLU A 278 -21.01 1.76 10.03
CA GLU A 278 -20.72 0.66 10.94
C GLU A 278 -19.73 -0.29 10.27
N SER A 279 -18.82 -0.85 11.06
CA SER A 279 -17.88 -1.87 10.57
C SER A 279 -18.45 -3.24 10.83
N ASP A 280 -19.00 -3.87 9.78
CA ASP A 280 -19.69 -5.15 9.88
C ASP A 280 -19.13 -6.21 8.92
N ALA A 281 -18.46 -5.79 7.85
CA ALA A 281 -17.91 -6.71 6.88
C ALA A 281 -16.70 -7.49 7.44
N VAL A 282 -16.74 -8.83 7.29
CA VAL A 282 -15.56 -9.68 7.45
C VAL A 282 -14.80 -9.71 6.14
N HIS A 283 -13.49 -9.49 6.16
CA HIS A 283 -12.68 -9.56 4.94
C HIS A 283 -11.81 -10.81 4.90
N LEU A 284 -11.76 -11.47 3.73
CA LEU A 284 -10.81 -12.53 3.42
C LEU A 284 -9.71 -12.02 2.51
N VAL A 285 -8.47 -12.18 2.94
CA VAL A 285 -7.31 -11.62 2.26
C VAL A 285 -6.32 -12.74 1.84
N PRO A 286 -6.63 -13.54 0.81
CA PRO A 286 -5.66 -14.50 0.30
C PRO A 286 -4.45 -13.76 -0.28
N PHE A 287 -3.25 -14.27 0.01
CA PHE A 287 -2.02 -13.62 -0.41
C PHE A 287 -0.94 -14.60 -0.85
N PHE A 288 0.01 -14.05 -1.60
CA PHE A 288 1.25 -14.66 -1.99
C PHE A 288 2.41 -13.73 -1.65
N ALA A 289 3.52 -14.29 -1.16
CA ALA A 289 4.70 -13.52 -0.80
C ALA A 289 5.98 -14.21 -1.25
N SER A 290 6.97 -13.44 -1.68
CA SER A 290 8.32 -13.93 -2.02
C SER A 290 9.37 -12.95 -1.51
N THR A 291 10.36 -13.46 -0.77
CA THR A 291 11.52 -12.71 -0.30
C THR A 291 12.76 -13.32 -0.92
N ASN A 292 13.63 -12.47 -1.49
CA ASN A 292 14.84 -12.90 -2.17
C ASN A 292 16.03 -12.07 -1.71
N ARG A 293 17.20 -12.71 -1.57
CA ARG A 293 18.48 -12.10 -1.28
C ARG A 293 19.39 -12.25 -2.49
N MET A 294 19.64 -11.12 -3.16
CA MET A 294 20.43 -11.03 -4.38
C MET A 294 21.89 -10.74 -4.03
N GLY A 295 22.62 -11.78 -3.61
CA GLY A 295 24.02 -11.67 -3.20
C GLY A 295 24.19 -11.34 -1.72
N ALA A 296 25.23 -10.57 -1.37
CA ALA A 296 25.58 -10.31 0.04
C ALA A 296 24.79 -9.14 0.66
N ARG A 297 24.35 -8.16 -0.15
CA ARG A 297 23.84 -6.89 0.35
C ARG A 297 22.46 -6.52 -0.17
N ILE A 298 22.06 -7.02 -1.34
CA ILE A 298 20.77 -6.68 -1.94
C ILE A 298 19.74 -7.72 -1.52
N PHE A 299 18.54 -7.26 -1.24
CA PHE A 299 17.37 -8.09 -1.01
C PHE A 299 16.12 -7.46 -1.65
N GLY A 300 15.05 -8.23 -1.76
CA GLY A 300 13.79 -7.74 -2.28
C GLY A 300 12.59 -8.60 -1.89
N HIS A 301 11.42 -8.00 -2.01
CA HIS A 301 10.12 -8.53 -1.60
C HIS A 301 9.12 -8.37 -2.73
N LEU A 302 8.21 -9.33 -2.84
CA LEU A 302 6.98 -9.25 -3.63
C LEU A 302 5.86 -9.73 -2.72
N PHE A 303 4.79 -8.95 -2.64
CA PHE A 303 3.51 -9.39 -2.13
C PHE A 303 2.44 -9.15 -3.19
N ALA A 304 1.50 -10.08 -3.27
CA ALA A 304 0.27 -9.91 -4.02
C ALA A 304 -0.87 -10.39 -3.13
N GLN A 305 -1.93 -9.59 -3.03
CA GLN A 305 -3.11 -9.92 -2.23
C GLN A 305 -4.39 -9.51 -2.95
N LEU A 306 -5.46 -10.22 -2.63
CA LEU A 306 -6.83 -9.83 -2.93
C LEU A 306 -7.53 -9.65 -1.59
N ASP A 307 -8.41 -8.68 -1.48
CA ASP A 307 -9.17 -8.38 -0.28
C ASP A 307 -10.64 -8.44 -0.58
N ILE A 308 -11.27 -9.52 -0.15
CA ILE A 308 -12.62 -9.91 -0.53
C ILE A 308 -13.54 -9.71 0.68
N PRO A 309 -14.45 -8.73 0.64
CA PRO A 309 -15.45 -8.56 1.69
C PRO A 309 -16.48 -9.70 1.65
N LEU A 310 -16.92 -10.15 2.83
CA LEU A 310 -17.92 -11.19 3.04
C LEU A 310 -19.20 -10.61 3.68
N GLY A 311 -19.68 -9.50 3.14
CA GLY A 311 -20.85 -8.81 3.63
C GLY A 311 -20.80 -7.35 3.23
N ASP A 312 -21.79 -6.63 3.73
CA ASP A 312 -21.97 -5.20 3.51
C ASP A 312 -21.79 -4.51 4.86
N ASP A 313 -21.48 -3.22 4.82
CA ASP A 313 -21.44 -2.35 5.99
C ASP A 313 -22.76 -1.59 6.12
N ASP A 314 -23.25 -1.44 7.35
CA ASP A 314 -24.46 -0.65 7.58
C ASP A 314 -24.14 0.85 7.66
N LEU A 315 -25.00 1.63 7.04
CA LEU A 315 -24.89 3.06 6.92
C LEU A 315 -26.14 3.72 7.47
N ILE A 316 -25.94 4.59 8.44
CA ILE A 316 -27.00 5.30 9.15
C ILE A 316 -26.83 6.80 8.90
N VAL A 317 -27.89 7.43 8.40
CA VAL A 317 -27.96 8.89 8.21
C VAL A 317 -28.98 9.46 9.19
N ASN A 318 -28.49 10.19 10.19
CA ASN A 318 -29.28 10.88 11.19
C ASN A 318 -29.39 12.36 10.83
N ASP A 319 -30.58 12.81 10.41
CA ASP A 319 -30.85 14.21 10.08
C ASP A 319 -31.83 14.82 11.08
N VAL A 320 -31.42 15.87 11.80
CA VAL A 320 -32.30 16.52 12.82
C VAL A 320 -33.58 17.12 12.26
N ALA A 321 -33.64 17.40 10.95
CA ALA A 321 -34.82 17.95 10.29
C ALA A 321 -35.73 16.84 9.70
N PHE A 322 -35.26 15.59 9.63
CA PHE A 322 -35.94 14.47 8.98
C PHE A 322 -35.84 13.18 9.83
N ALA A 323 -36.28 12.05 9.30
CA ALA A 323 -36.17 10.77 9.98
C ALA A 323 -34.79 10.14 9.72
N THR A 324 -34.27 9.41 10.71
CA THR A 324 -33.12 8.50 10.51
C THR A 324 -33.40 7.54 9.37
N THR A 325 -32.43 7.39 8.47
CA THR A 325 -32.50 6.47 7.34
C THR A 325 -31.30 5.54 7.35
N ASN A 326 -31.55 4.26 7.07
CA ASN A 326 -30.51 3.23 7.03
C ASN A 326 -30.42 2.66 5.62
N ALA A 327 -29.21 2.30 5.21
CA ALA A 327 -28.95 1.46 4.04
C ALA A 327 -27.74 0.57 4.33
N SER A 328 -27.53 -0.43 3.48
CA SER A 328 -26.30 -1.22 3.48
C SER A 328 -25.45 -0.80 2.28
N VAL A 329 -24.14 -0.87 2.48
CA VAL A 329 -23.10 -0.35 1.60
C VAL A 329 -22.09 -1.47 1.33
N ASP A 330 -21.88 -1.79 0.06
CA ASP A 330 -20.91 -2.81 -0.34
C ASP A 330 -19.48 -2.37 0.05
N ALA A 331 -18.84 -3.17 0.89
CA ALA A 331 -17.42 -3.03 1.16
C ALA A 331 -16.58 -3.26 -0.11
N ALA A 332 -15.41 -2.64 -0.21
CA ALA A 332 -14.64 -2.63 -1.45
C ALA A 332 -13.90 -3.96 -1.73
N PHE A 333 -14.08 -4.55 -2.92
CA PHE A 333 -13.22 -5.63 -3.39
C PHE A 333 -11.92 -5.05 -4.00
N THR A 334 -10.78 -5.28 -3.35
CA THR A 334 -9.50 -4.68 -3.78
C THR A 334 -8.42 -5.70 -4.11
N GLY A 335 -7.49 -5.32 -4.97
CA GLY A 335 -6.27 -6.07 -5.28
C GLY A 335 -5.04 -5.21 -5.07
N SER A 336 -3.98 -5.78 -4.50
CA SER A 336 -2.71 -5.08 -4.29
C SER A 336 -1.50 -5.89 -4.75
N ILE A 337 -0.49 -5.17 -5.26
CA ILE A 337 0.84 -5.68 -5.54
C ILE A 337 1.85 -4.75 -4.89
N ASP A 338 2.71 -5.31 -4.04
CA ASP A 338 3.77 -4.59 -3.34
C ASP A 338 5.13 -5.13 -3.74
N LEU A 339 6.04 -4.23 -4.12
CA LEU A 339 7.40 -4.54 -4.51
C LEU A 339 8.37 -3.82 -3.60
N GLY A 340 9.30 -4.54 -2.99
CA GLY A 340 10.35 -3.96 -2.14
C GLY A 340 11.74 -4.31 -2.64
N ILE A 341 12.67 -3.35 -2.57
CA ILE A 341 14.10 -3.58 -2.75
C ILE A 341 14.88 -2.90 -1.62
N GLY A 342 15.92 -3.56 -1.13
CA GLY A 342 16.79 -2.98 -0.12
C GLY A 342 18.25 -3.33 -0.29
N TYR A 343 19.08 -2.52 0.36
CA TYR A 343 20.53 -2.65 0.33
C TYR A 343 21.12 -2.47 1.74
N TRP A 344 21.88 -3.46 2.18
CA TRP A 344 22.68 -3.39 3.40
C TRP A 344 23.87 -2.44 3.23
N LEU A 345 23.73 -1.24 3.80
CA LEU A 345 24.81 -0.27 3.98
C LEU A 345 25.88 -0.90 4.88
N LEU A 346 25.43 -1.44 6.01
CA LEU A 346 26.22 -2.21 6.96
C LEU A 346 25.54 -3.58 7.14
N PRO A 347 26.04 -4.64 6.48
CA PRO A 347 25.45 -5.97 6.62
C PRO A 347 25.61 -6.47 8.05
N PRO A 348 24.60 -7.15 8.61
CA PRO A 348 24.71 -7.71 9.94
C PRO A 348 25.85 -8.73 9.99
N ASN A 349 26.77 -8.54 10.92
CA ASN A 349 27.90 -9.41 11.15
C ASN A 349 27.71 -10.23 12.44
N SER A 350 28.42 -11.35 12.54
CA SER A 350 28.26 -12.30 13.64
C SER A 350 28.76 -11.83 15.01
N VAL A 351 29.38 -10.64 15.09
CA VAL A 351 30.03 -10.14 16.32
C VAL A 351 29.17 -9.09 17.00
N ALA A 352 28.56 -8.19 16.23
CA ALA A 352 27.72 -7.12 16.77
C ALA A 352 26.21 -7.39 16.63
N ASP A 353 25.81 -8.30 15.73
CA ASP A 353 24.42 -8.54 15.34
C ASP A 353 23.65 -7.27 14.96
N SER A 354 24.38 -6.19 14.65
CA SER A 354 23.84 -4.91 14.22
C SER A 354 24.04 -4.75 12.72
N GLY A 355 23.04 -4.16 12.08
CA GLY A 355 23.01 -3.95 10.64
C GLY A 355 22.28 -2.65 10.31
N LEU A 356 22.56 -2.09 9.15
CA LEU A 356 21.87 -0.92 8.62
C LEU A 356 21.56 -1.13 7.15
N ALA A 357 20.29 -1.02 6.78
CA ALA A 357 19.81 -1.12 5.41
C ALA A 357 19.02 0.13 5.01
N ALA A 358 19.12 0.48 3.73
CA ALA A 358 18.21 1.39 3.06
C ALA A 358 17.22 0.59 2.20
N ILE A 359 15.96 0.99 2.19
CA ILE A 359 14.86 0.26 1.54
C ILE A 359 14.00 1.24 0.75
N ALA A 360 13.53 0.79 -0.40
CA ALA A 360 12.51 1.45 -1.21
C ALA A 360 11.44 0.44 -1.63
N GLU A 361 10.18 0.86 -1.58
CA GLU A 361 9.01 0.04 -1.82
C GLU A 361 8.03 0.78 -2.74
N LEU A 362 7.33 0.02 -3.57
CA LEU A 362 6.26 0.48 -4.43
C LEU A 362 5.01 -0.32 -4.08
N HIS A 363 3.93 0.40 -3.80
CA HIS A 363 2.66 -0.18 -3.37
C HIS A 363 1.59 0.23 -4.36
N TYR A 364 1.07 -0.75 -5.12
CA TYR A 364 -0.05 -0.52 -6.02
C TYR A 364 -1.28 -1.20 -5.44
N THR A 365 -2.36 -0.46 -5.30
CA THR A 365 -3.66 -0.99 -4.89
C THR A 365 -4.72 -0.48 -5.85
N SER A 366 -5.59 -1.38 -6.30
CA SER A 366 -6.67 -1.08 -7.22
C SER A 366 -7.97 -1.69 -6.72
N ARG A 367 -9.07 -1.00 -7.01
CA ARG A 367 -10.41 -1.53 -6.82
C ARG A 367 -10.77 -2.46 -7.99
N LEU A 368 -11.36 -3.61 -7.68
CA LEU A 368 -11.66 -4.67 -8.65
C LEU A 368 -13.15 -4.82 -8.96
N ASP A 369 -13.99 -4.10 -8.24
CA ASP A 369 -15.44 -4.00 -8.39
C ASP A 369 -15.87 -2.57 -8.74
N SER A 370 -17.13 -2.44 -9.13
CA SER A 370 -17.79 -1.14 -9.35
C SER A 370 -18.76 -0.89 -8.21
N THR A 371 -18.69 0.29 -7.63
CA THR A 371 -19.62 0.67 -6.57
C THR A 371 -20.93 1.20 -7.13
N ASP A 372 -22.07 0.68 -6.65
CA ASP A 372 -23.37 1.27 -6.92
C ASP A 372 -23.67 2.39 -5.91
N PRO A 373 -24.11 3.57 -6.36
CA PRO A 373 -24.45 4.66 -5.47
C PRO A 373 -25.69 4.33 -4.64
N VAL A 374 -25.61 4.52 -3.32
CA VAL A 374 -26.79 4.49 -2.44
C VAL A 374 -27.43 5.88 -2.41
N VAL A 375 -28.72 5.96 -2.74
CA VAL A 375 -29.47 7.23 -2.82
C VAL A 375 -30.57 7.30 -1.76
N PHE A 376 -30.55 8.35 -0.95
CA PHE A 376 -31.59 8.62 0.06
C PHE A 376 -32.51 9.78 -0.35
N PRO A 377 -33.75 9.49 -0.81
CA PRO A 377 -34.73 10.54 -1.10
C PRO A 377 -35.41 11.02 0.19
N GLY A 378 -35.53 12.34 0.38
CA GLY A 378 -36.39 12.94 1.40
C GLY A 378 -35.74 13.24 2.75
N THR A 379 -34.43 13.45 2.81
CA THR A 379 -33.75 14.12 3.92
C THR A 379 -33.73 15.65 3.69
N SER A 380 -33.13 16.45 4.58
CA SER A 380 -32.95 17.91 4.36
C SER A 380 -32.02 18.20 3.17
N ILE A 381 -31.42 17.12 2.66
CA ILE A 381 -30.55 17.01 1.53
C ILE A 381 -31.39 16.43 0.37
N ASN A 382 -31.43 17.12 -0.76
CA ASN A 382 -32.25 16.73 -1.92
C ASN A 382 -31.82 15.38 -2.51
N THR A 383 -30.53 15.04 -2.39
CA THR A 383 -29.97 13.74 -2.80
C THR A 383 -28.68 13.53 -2.01
N THR A 384 -28.61 12.43 -1.26
CA THR A 384 -27.36 11.90 -0.72
C THR A 384 -26.94 10.76 -1.63
N THR A 385 -25.73 10.83 -2.21
CA THR A 385 -25.13 9.77 -3.00
C THR A 385 -23.87 9.33 -2.29
N ILE A 386 -23.75 8.03 -2.02
CA ILE A 386 -22.56 7.50 -1.37
C ILE A 386 -21.89 6.58 -2.34
N HIS A 387 -20.59 6.81 -2.48
CA HIS A 387 -19.69 5.93 -3.20
C HIS A 387 -18.88 5.20 -2.15
N PRO A 388 -19.34 4.03 -1.70
CA PRO A 388 -18.48 3.09 -0.99
C PRO A 388 -17.11 2.98 -1.70
N GLY A 389 -16.03 3.35 -1.03
CA GLY A 389 -14.68 3.43 -1.62
C GLY A 389 -14.43 4.53 -2.67
N GLY A 390 -15.29 5.54 -2.79
CA GLY A 390 -15.12 6.75 -3.60
C GLY A 390 -15.42 6.60 -5.09
N GLU A 391 -15.90 7.67 -5.74
CA GLU A 391 -16.17 7.67 -7.20
C GLU A 391 -14.94 8.08 -8.04
N ALA A 392 -13.82 8.43 -7.40
CA ALA A 392 -12.63 8.97 -8.07
C ALA A 392 -11.35 8.14 -7.89
N ILE A 393 -11.17 7.46 -6.75
CA ILE A 393 -9.92 6.75 -6.45
C ILE A 393 -10.08 5.27 -6.80
N THR A 394 -9.76 4.91 -8.04
CA THR A 394 -9.75 3.50 -8.47
C THR A 394 -8.40 2.84 -8.25
N ASP A 395 -7.33 3.64 -8.29
CA ASP A 395 -5.96 3.16 -8.33
C ASP A 395 -5.07 4.07 -7.48
N VAL A 396 -4.39 3.49 -6.50
CA VAL A 396 -3.44 4.19 -5.65
C VAL A 396 -2.05 3.59 -5.87
N LEU A 397 -1.09 4.45 -6.15
CA LEU A 397 0.32 4.08 -6.22
C LEU A 397 1.11 4.90 -5.21
N ASN A 398 1.64 4.23 -4.19
CA ASN A 398 2.49 4.85 -3.17
C ASN A 398 3.94 4.39 -3.32
N ILE A 399 4.86 5.28 -2.99
CA ILE A 399 6.29 4.95 -2.85
C ILE A 399 6.73 5.18 -1.42
N THR A 400 7.27 4.13 -0.80
CA THR A 400 7.79 4.19 0.57
C THR A 400 9.30 4.05 0.55
N THR A 401 10.02 4.92 1.26
CA THR A 401 11.47 4.77 1.43
C THR A 401 11.87 4.95 2.88
N GLY A 402 12.89 4.22 3.32
CA GLY A 402 13.28 4.26 4.72
C GLY A 402 14.58 3.55 5.05
N LEU A 403 14.89 3.59 6.34
CA LEU A 403 16.05 2.97 6.95
C LEU A 403 15.61 1.89 7.94
N HIS A 404 16.37 0.81 7.96
CA HIS A 404 16.21 -0.29 8.89
C HIS A 404 17.53 -0.48 9.65
N ALA A 405 17.47 -0.47 10.98
CA ALA A 405 18.59 -0.75 11.86
C ALA A 405 18.30 -2.03 12.67
N GLU A 406 19.12 -3.07 12.47
CA GLU A 406 19.18 -4.20 13.41
C GLU A 406 19.98 -3.76 14.65
N LEU A 407 19.40 -3.98 15.81
CA LEU A 407 19.95 -3.69 17.12
C LEU A 407 20.28 -5.02 17.83
N SER A 408 21.13 -4.97 18.85
CA SER A 408 21.47 -6.17 19.62
C SER A 408 20.24 -6.80 20.29
N GLY A 409 20.23 -8.12 20.42
CA GLY A 409 19.16 -8.84 21.14
C GLY A 409 17.88 -8.99 20.34
N GLU A 410 18.01 -9.18 19.02
CA GLU A 410 16.90 -9.45 18.09
C GLU A 410 15.88 -8.30 17.93
N TRP A 411 16.29 -7.10 18.33
CA TRP A 411 15.53 -5.88 18.12
C TRP A 411 15.86 -5.25 16.77
N ALA A 412 14.89 -4.61 16.15
CA ALA A 412 15.13 -3.73 15.02
C ALA A 412 14.26 -2.48 15.09
N MET A 413 14.83 -1.35 14.73
CA MET A 413 14.13 -0.07 14.62
C MET A 413 14.13 0.39 13.16
N ARG A 414 13.02 0.96 12.72
CA ARG A 414 12.86 1.40 11.33
C ARG A 414 12.14 2.73 11.28
N LEU A 415 12.52 3.55 10.29
CA LEU A 415 11.91 4.84 9.99
C LEU A 415 11.73 4.93 8.48
N ALA A 416 10.54 5.29 8.03
CA ALA A 416 10.24 5.50 6.62
C ALA A 416 9.31 6.69 6.42
N SER A 417 9.23 7.12 5.16
CA SER A 417 8.18 8.01 4.69
C SER A 417 7.58 7.41 3.41
N SER A 418 6.26 7.49 3.30
CA SER A 418 5.49 7.13 2.11
C SER A 418 4.85 8.37 1.50
N VAL A 419 4.81 8.43 0.18
CA VAL A 419 4.11 9.49 -0.56
C VAL A 419 3.34 8.89 -1.73
N PRO A 420 2.15 9.43 -2.07
CA PRO A 420 1.44 9.06 -3.29
C PRO A 420 2.23 9.52 -4.52
N VAL A 421 2.14 8.72 -5.58
CA VAL A 421 2.73 9.00 -6.89
C VAL A 421 1.66 9.38 -7.91
N THR A 422 0.42 8.95 -7.66
CA THR A 422 -0.77 9.26 -8.46
C THR A 422 -1.46 10.54 -8.00
N ASN A 423 -2.30 11.11 -8.87
CA ASN A 423 -3.17 12.23 -8.49
C ASN A 423 -4.27 11.77 -7.53
N ASP A 424 -4.71 10.53 -7.69
CA ASP A 424 -5.59 9.85 -6.75
C ASP A 424 -4.73 9.46 -5.55
N LYS A 425 -4.90 10.19 -4.45
CA LYS A 425 -4.14 10.04 -3.21
C LYS A 425 -5.07 9.88 -2.03
N LEU A 426 -4.63 9.09 -1.06
CA LEU A 426 -5.33 8.86 0.20
C LEU A 426 -4.81 9.74 1.34
N PHE A 427 -3.64 10.32 1.15
CA PHE A 427 -2.92 11.16 2.10
C PHE A 427 -1.81 11.91 1.33
N ASP A 428 -1.26 12.95 1.92
CA ASP A 428 -0.18 13.73 1.31
C ASP A 428 1.19 13.17 1.63
N THR A 429 1.38 12.73 2.87
CA THR A 429 2.60 12.05 3.32
C THR A 429 2.28 11.15 4.50
N GLU A 430 2.90 9.98 4.53
CA GLU A 430 2.92 9.09 5.68
C GLU A 430 4.33 9.06 6.30
N ILE A 431 4.42 9.17 7.62
CA ILE A 431 5.65 8.92 8.39
C ILE A 431 5.47 7.64 9.20
N ILE A 432 6.38 6.68 9.03
CA ILE A 432 6.28 5.34 9.62
C ILE A 432 7.46 5.10 10.57
N VAL A 433 7.16 4.70 11.81
CA VAL A 433 8.14 4.27 12.80
C VAL A 433 7.80 2.87 13.26
N GLN A 434 8.73 1.92 13.13
CA GLN A 434 8.51 0.53 13.51
C GLN A 434 9.57 0.05 14.50
N LEU A 435 9.11 -0.71 15.49
CA LEU A 435 9.96 -1.44 16.42
C LEU A 435 9.58 -2.92 16.37
N ASN A 436 10.57 -3.76 16.11
CA ASN A 436 10.42 -5.20 15.96
C ASN A 436 11.29 -5.94 16.97
N ARG A 437 10.79 -7.07 17.49
CA ARG A 437 11.55 -8.01 18.31
C ARG A 437 11.28 -9.43 17.87
N LYS A 438 12.33 -10.17 17.48
CA LYS A 438 12.26 -11.63 17.23
C LYS A 438 12.57 -12.40 18.53
N PHE A 439 12.12 -13.66 18.65
CA PHE A 439 12.37 -14.51 19.83
C PHE A 439 12.31 -16.02 19.57
#